data_AF-A0A316QNP5-F1
#
_entry.id   AF-A0A316QNP5-F1
#
_cell.length_a   1.000
_cell.length_b   1.000
_cell.length_c   1.000
_cell.angle_alpha   90.00
_cell.angle_beta   90.00
_cell.angle_gamma   90.00
#
_symmetry.space_group_name_H-M   'P 1'
#
loop_
_entity.id
_entity.type
_entity.pdbx_description
1 polymer ?
#
loop_
_entity_poly.entity_id
_entity_poly.type
_entity_poly.pdbx_seq_one_letter_code
_entity_poly.pdbx_strand_id
1 'polypeptide(L)'
;MTKIIKRCTIFLTALFIFFALCGCATLEVNLKRDGSGSATLTVSREALSERGIETEEQLEAAVEESLKDYNTDWTIVQVKLKDISRTDEAFILDFKLARIQNLHNVGRYELETGSDFLADSNTRNLLKKWSRGQFENLEYSNGKLVSSLAEDIKIYPVKYGSGEVIDADEFTENYLPDDKLKIFAFLNYDAELVEQVTLNLPGKVKYYSSENMEVTNGGKTVLITPTEFEISILTAADGSTERETKTASNYVGFIVYEESFPAGAIAGLVCLILGIGILLFFAIRKKWFKKIAQSRGVRYIKKEYAYYLMIIPGVVLLAIFCYGPMAGIYTAFTKYNPVDGIFGSEFVGLQNFINMFDPRWEFWQTLRNTIVIALLKFVVGYPGSIILALLFTYLVSKKFKSVMQTVSYLPYFLSWVMISGIAYNFLTANNGILNNLLGALGKPPVKWYSDPSHWWTILTLTSVWKGVGYGTIVFLAGICGINTELYEAAAIDGAGKWRQIFTVTLPGLMPVISFTFILNMGNLIKDDYEQILALCGENNAYLQEKVNVLGTAVFGSLSSSDQYSGGAAMGLFQSVISLLLVMGANHILVKRDHPGLW
;
A
#
# COMPACT_ATOMS: atom_id res chain seq x y z
N MET A 1 -11.73 49.70 12.05
CA MET A 1 -11.70 49.02 10.73
C MET A 1 -10.26 48.71 10.37
N THR A 2 -9.64 47.88 11.20
CA THR A 2 -8.20 47.95 11.48
C THR A 2 -7.54 46.56 11.58
N LYS A 3 -8.13 45.54 10.96
CA LYS A 3 -7.62 44.15 10.97
C LYS A 3 -7.81 43.37 9.65
N ILE A 4 -8.41 43.98 8.63
CA ILE A 4 -8.67 43.34 7.31
C ILE A 4 -7.70 43.87 6.24
N ILE A 5 -7.27 45.14 6.34
CA ILE A 5 -6.23 45.71 5.46
C ILE A 5 -4.81 45.37 5.97
N LYS A 6 -4.65 45.01 7.25
CA LYS A 6 -3.39 44.51 7.84
C LYS A 6 -3.15 43.00 7.66
N ARG A 7 -4.02 42.28 6.94
CA ARG A 7 -3.89 40.82 6.70
C ARG A 7 -3.84 40.41 5.22
N CYS A 8 -4.08 41.34 4.28
CA CYS A 8 -3.93 41.07 2.84
C CYS A 8 -2.58 41.53 2.26
N THR A 9 -1.73 42.19 3.05
CA THR A 9 -0.38 42.64 2.65
C THR A 9 0.74 41.80 3.28
N ILE A 10 0.38 40.77 4.06
CA ILE A 10 1.27 39.78 4.69
C ILE A 10 1.34 38.47 3.86
N PHE A 11 0.54 38.37 2.79
CA PHE A 11 0.35 37.13 2.03
C PHE A 11 0.92 37.16 0.60
N LEU A 12 1.33 38.34 0.12
CA LEU A 12 2.22 38.53 -1.03
C LEU A 12 3.70 38.42 -0.60
N THR A 13 3.94 38.06 0.67
CA THR A 13 5.13 38.39 1.46
C THR A 13 5.92 37.15 1.89
N ALA A 14 5.51 35.97 1.42
CA ALA A 14 6.31 34.76 1.30
C ALA A 14 6.56 34.40 -0.18
N LEU A 15 6.41 35.39 -1.09
CA LEU A 15 7.21 35.45 -2.31
C LEU A 15 8.67 35.34 -1.87
N PHE A 16 9.49 34.57 -2.60
CA PHE A 16 10.91 34.39 -2.33
C PHE A 16 11.21 33.56 -1.08
N ILE A 17 12.00 32.48 -1.25
CA ILE A 17 13.17 32.27 -0.39
C ILE A 17 13.75 33.66 -0.17
N PHE A 18 13.53 34.33 0.98
CA PHE A 18 13.68 35.79 1.11
C PHE A 18 15.11 36.24 0.77
N PHE A 19 15.36 36.43 -0.54
CA PHE A 19 16.64 36.21 -1.21
C PHE A 19 17.08 34.75 -1.06
N ALA A 20 17.46 34.00 -2.11
CA ALA A 20 18.47 32.99 -1.80
C ALA A 20 19.68 33.84 -1.40
N LEU A 21 19.84 34.04 -0.09
CA LEU A 21 20.49 35.23 0.44
C LEU A 21 21.84 35.43 -0.26
N CYS A 22 22.17 36.69 -0.55
CA CYS A 22 23.33 37.15 -1.32
C CYS A 22 23.28 37.21 -2.84
N GLY A 23 23.69 38.35 -3.39
CA GLY A 23 24.01 38.57 -4.80
C GLY A 23 25.27 37.86 -5.30
N CYS A 24 25.37 36.56 -5.02
CA CYS A 24 26.25 35.55 -5.64
C CYS A 24 25.92 34.23 -4.91
N ALA A 25 24.95 33.45 -5.42
CA ALA A 25 24.58 32.17 -4.83
C ALA A 25 24.64 31.02 -5.84
N THR A 26 25.22 29.89 -5.42
CA THR A 26 25.27 28.64 -6.18
C THR A 26 24.45 27.57 -5.50
N LEU A 27 23.65 26.83 -6.29
CA LEU A 27 22.80 25.76 -5.80
C LEU A 27 23.24 24.42 -6.36
N GLU A 28 23.65 23.50 -5.49
CA GLU A 28 23.95 22.12 -5.86
C GLU A 28 22.82 21.19 -5.41
N VAL A 29 22.22 20.45 -6.33
CA VAL A 29 21.12 19.53 -6.06
C VAL A 29 21.55 18.10 -6.39
N ASN A 30 21.51 17.25 -5.39
CA ASN A 30 21.84 15.83 -5.48
C ASN A 30 20.56 14.99 -5.46
N LEU A 31 20.13 14.51 -6.63
CA LEU A 31 18.92 13.71 -6.79
C LEU A 31 19.18 12.21 -6.69
N LYS A 32 18.27 11.52 -6.03
CA LYS A 32 18.15 10.06 -5.98
C LYS A 32 17.09 9.59 -6.97
N ARG A 33 17.02 8.27 -7.16
CA ARG A 33 16.13 7.60 -8.12
C ARG A 33 14.64 7.93 -7.92
N ASP A 34 14.22 8.14 -6.69
CA ASP A 34 12.83 8.40 -6.32
C ASP A 34 12.48 9.90 -6.29
N GLY A 35 13.38 10.76 -6.79
CA GLY A 35 13.24 12.22 -6.75
C GLY A 35 13.53 12.83 -5.37
N SER A 36 13.85 12.01 -4.36
CA SER A 36 14.39 12.50 -3.08
C SER A 36 15.85 12.94 -3.27
N GLY A 37 16.41 13.68 -2.31
CA GLY A 37 17.75 14.20 -2.50
C GLY A 37 18.28 15.05 -1.35
N SER A 38 19.35 15.75 -1.66
CA SER A 38 19.83 16.87 -0.86
C SER A 38 20.11 18.06 -1.75
N ALA A 39 19.92 19.26 -1.23
CA ALA A 39 20.35 20.48 -1.90
C ALA A 39 21.31 21.23 -0.99
N THR A 40 22.32 21.84 -1.57
CA THR A 40 23.32 22.62 -0.87
C THR A 40 23.32 24.00 -1.50
N LEU A 41 22.90 24.99 -0.73
CA LEU A 41 22.87 26.37 -1.14
C LEU A 41 24.09 27.07 -0.55
N THR A 42 24.95 27.60 -1.41
CA THR A 42 26.09 28.43 -1.00
C THR A 42 25.74 29.88 -1.26
N VAL A 43 25.85 30.68 -0.21
CA VAL A 43 25.41 32.06 -0.13
C VAL A 43 26.61 32.90 0.29
N SER A 44 26.97 33.98 -0.41
CA SER A 44 28.07 34.86 0.04
C SER A 44 27.80 35.48 1.43
N ARG A 45 28.76 36.11 2.07
CA ARG A 45 28.51 36.83 3.35
C ARG A 45 28.22 38.31 3.14
N GLU A 46 28.83 38.88 2.11
CA GLU A 46 28.73 40.30 1.78
C GLU A 46 27.27 40.69 1.53
N ALA A 47 26.56 39.94 0.68
CA ALA A 47 25.20 40.31 0.32
C ALA A 47 24.11 39.81 1.31
N LEU A 48 24.53 39.21 2.43
CA LEU A 48 23.69 38.78 3.56
C LEU A 48 23.69 39.91 4.59
N SER A 49 24.89 40.49 4.78
CA SER A 49 25.11 41.67 5.60
C SER A 49 24.38 42.90 5.08
N GLU A 50 24.26 43.07 3.75
CA GLU A 50 23.46 44.13 3.12
C GLU A 50 21.97 44.06 3.48
N ARG A 51 21.50 42.91 3.97
CA ARG A 51 20.09 42.64 4.30
C ARG A 51 19.86 42.43 5.80
N GLY A 52 20.87 42.72 6.63
CA GLY A 52 20.78 42.68 8.09
C GLY A 52 20.83 41.28 8.72
N ILE A 53 21.28 40.26 7.99
CA ILE A 53 21.49 38.90 8.51
C ILE A 53 22.99 38.68 8.72
N GLU A 54 23.41 38.70 9.98
CA GLU A 54 24.84 38.59 10.36
C GLU A 54 25.15 37.29 11.12
N THR A 55 24.12 36.58 11.60
CA THR A 55 24.24 35.40 12.46
C THR A 55 23.54 34.17 11.88
N GLU A 56 24.03 32.97 12.24
CA GLU A 56 23.44 31.69 11.85
C GLU A 56 22.00 31.55 12.35
N GLU A 57 21.71 32.00 13.58
CA GLU A 57 20.37 31.95 14.16
C GLU A 57 19.35 32.82 13.39
N GLN A 58 19.76 34.01 12.92
CA GLN A 58 18.90 34.86 12.08
C GLN A 58 18.63 34.23 10.71
N LEU A 59 19.65 33.58 10.14
CA LEU A 59 19.55 32.87 8.87
C LEU A 59 18.64 31.63 9.00
N GLU A 60 18.82 30.84 10.06
CA GLU A 60 18.01 29.66 10.36
C GLU A 60 16.53 30.03 10.57
N ALA A 61 16.25 31.05 11.38
CA ALA A 61 14.88 31.50 11.63
C ALA A 61 14.17 31.96 10.35
N ALA A 62 14.87 32.71 9.49
CA ALA A 62 14.34 33.17 8.21
C ALA A 62 14.05 32.00 7.24
N VAL A 63 14.95 31.01 7.21
CA VAL A 63 14.79 29.80 6.38
C VAL A 63 13.64 28.94 6.90
N GLU A 64 13.54 28.71 8.20
CA GLU A 64 12.46 27.92 8.79
C GLU A 64 11.09 28.56 8.63
N GLU A 65 10.99 29.88 8.75
CA GLU A 65 9.75 30.62 8.50
C GLU A 65 9.32 30.45 7.04
N SER A 66 10.25 30.61 6.09
CA SER A 66 9.98 30.38 4.67
C SER A 66 9.53 28.95 4.37
N LEU A 67 10.17 27.95 4.99
CA LEU A 67 9.84 26.53 4.76
C LEU A 67 8.44 26.14 5.27
N LYS A 68 7.86 26.87 6.23
CA LYS A 68 6.50 26.60 6.74
C LYS A 68 5.42 26.91 5.70
N ASP A 69 5.64 27.93 4.88
CA ASP A 69 4.68 28.31 3.83
C ASP A 69 4.70 27.34 2.64
N TYR A 70 5.80 26.61 2.45
CA TYR A 70 5.93 25.59 1.41
C TYR A 70 5.49 24.19 1.85
N ASN A 71 5.80 23.77 3.08
CA ASN A 71 5.46 22.45 3.61
C ASN A 71 4.02 22.41 4.17
N THR A 72 3.01 22.54 3.30
CA THR A 72 1.58 22.44 3.70
C THR A 72 1.06 21.00 3.66
N ASP A 73 -0.02 20.70 4.39
CA ASP A 73 -0.62 19.34 4.51
C ASP A 73 -0.98 18.66 3.18
N TRP A 74 -1.05 19.42 2.07
CA TRP A 74 -1.42 18.94 0.73
C TRP A 74 -0.22 18.67 -0.18
N THR A 75 0.99 19.05 0.24
CA THR A 75 2.21 18.87 -0.55
C THR A 75 2.88 17.54 -0.24
N ILE A 76 3.15 16.74 -1.28
CA ILE A 76 3.90 15.46 -1.19
C ILE A 76 5.40 15.72 -0.89
N VAL A 77 5.84 16.98 -0.99
CA VAL A 77 7.22 17.42 -0.82
C VAL A 77 7.44 17.96 0.60
N GLN A 78 8.45 17.44 1.30
CA GLN A 78 8.99 18.05 2.51
C GLN A 78 10.44 18.47 2.25
N VAL A 79 10.70 19.78 2.23
CA VAL A 79 12.07 20.32 2.28
C VAL A 79 12.39 20.61 3.74
N LYS A 80 13.49 20.03 4.23
CA LYS A 80 13.95 20.24 5.62
C LYS A 80 15.36 20.77 5.61
N LEU A 81 15.58 21.90 6.26
CA LEU A 81 16.92 22.33 6.61
C LEU A 81 17.55 21.27 7.53
N LYS A 82 18.77 20.84 7.20
CA LYS A 82 19.49 19.79 7.92
C LYS A 82 20.63 20.40 8.73
N ASP A 83 21.38 21.30 8.11
CA ASP A 83 22.56 21.92 8.72
C ASP A 83 22.83 23.27 8.07
N ILE A 84 23.45 24.17 8.82
CA ILE A 84 24.01 25.42 8.31
C ILE A 84 25.46 25.43 8.75
N SER A 85 26.38 25.59 7.79
CA SER A 85 27.80 25.77 8.07
C SER A 85 28.28 27.11 7.54
N ARG A 86 29.29 27.66 8.20
CA ARG A 86 29.85 28.98 7.90
C ARG A 86 31.30 28.87 7.48
N THR A 87 31.65 29.57 6.41
CA THR A 87 33.03 29.80 5.96
C THR A 87 33.38 31.28 6.10
N ASP A 88 34.63 31.62 5.82
CA ASP A 88 35.10 33.02 5.90
C ASP A 88 34.34 33.93 4.93
N GLU A 89 33.91 33.40 3.78
CA GLU A 89 33.31 34.15 2.66
C GLU A 89 31.83 33.83 2.41
N ALA A 90 31.30 32.71 2.94
CA ALA A 90 29.96 32.22 2.62
C ALA A 90 29.26 31.50 3.78
N PHE A 91 27.94 31.35 3.68
CA PHE A 91 27.14 30.38 4.41
C PHE A 91 26.74 29.24 3.48
N ILE A 92 26.77 28.01 3.99
CA ILE A 92 26.42 26.79 3.27
C ILE A 92 25.24 26.16 3.99
N LEU A 93 24.09 26.09 3.32
CA LEU A 93 22.87 25.53 3.86
C LEU A 93 22.60 24.17 3.22
N ASP A 94 22.54 23.14 4.05
CA ASP A 94 22.22 21.78 3.63
C ASP A 94 20.74 21.49 3.84
N PHE A 95 20.06 21.14 2.76
CA PHE A 95 18.66 20.75 2.76
C PHE A 95 18.53 19.26 2.46
N LYS A 96 17.61 18.60 3.16
CA LYS A 96 17.09 17.29 2.81
C LYS A 96 15.81 17.46 2.01
N LEU A 97 15.76 16.82 0.84
CA LEU A 97 14.62 16.84 -0.06
C LEU A 97 13.90 15.49 0.04
N ALA A 98 12.63 15.49 0.45
CA ALA A 98 11.85 14.25 0.56
C ALA A 98 11.50 13.67 -0.81
N ARG A 99 10.93 14.45 -1.75
CA ARG A 99 10.76 14.16 -3.19
C ARG A 99 10.51 15.48 -3.93
N ILE A 100 11.17 15.76 -5.06
CA ILE A 100 10.88 16.94 -5.87
C ILE A 100 9.82 16.59 -6.93
N GLN A 101 8.55 16.87 -6.63
CA GLN A 101 7.45 16.81 -7.59
C GLN A 101 6.46 17.94 -7.31
N ASN A 102 6.10 18.74 -8.32
CA ASN A 102 5.06 19.78 -8.24
C ASN A 102 5.19 20.75 -7.04
N LEU A 103 6.32 21.47 -6.95
CA LEU A 103 6.53 22.52 -5.94
C LEU A 103 5.68 23.77 -6.22
N HIS A 104 4.41 23.73 -5.79
CA HIS A 104 3.49 24.86 -5.90
C HIS A 104 4.13 26.17 -5.37
N ASN A 105 3.98 27.26 -6.12
CA ASN A 105 4.47 28.63 -5.86
C ASN A 105 5.98 28.90 -6.11
N VAL A 106 6.82 27.89 -6.38
CA VAL A 106 8.25 28.07 -6.69
C VAL A 106 8.58 27.67 -8.13
N GLY A 107 7.91 26.63 -8.63
CA GLY A 107 8.14 26.13 -9.97
C GLY A 107 7.46 24.79 -10.22
N ARG A 108 7.38 24.39 -11.49
CA ARG A 108 6.88 23.07 -11.87
C ARG A 108 8.06 22.12 -12.02
N TYR A 109 7.97 20.96 -11.38
CA TYR A 109 8.98 19.90 -11.46
C TYR A 109 8.28 18.57 -11.66
N GLU A 110 8.63 17.90 -12.74
CA GLU A 110 8.04 16.62 -13.13
C GLU A 110 9.17 15.61 -13.31
N LEU A 111 9.14 14.56 -12.52
CA LEU A 111 10.06 13.43 -12.62
C LEU A 111 9.26 12.18 -12.94
N GLU A 112 9.38 11.72 -14.19
CA GLU A 112 8.56 10.65 -14.76
C GLU A 112 9.43 9.62 -15.49
N THR A 113 8.91 8.42 -15.66
CA THR A 113 9.49 7.44 -16.58
C THR A 113 9.11 7.79 -18.03
N GLY A 114 9.87 7.29 -19.01
CA GLY A 114 9.55 7.51 -20.43
C GLY A 114 8.13 7.08 -20.80
N SER A 115 7.65 5.95 -20.28
CA SER A 115 6.28 5.47 -20.50
C SER A 115 5.22 6.29 -19.77
N ASP A 116 5.46 6.71 -18.53
CA ASP A 116 4.54 7.58 -17.79
C ASP A 116 4.41 8.95 -18.49
N PHE A 117 5.52 9.51 -18.97
CA PHE A 117 5.52 10.73 -19.76
C PHE A 117 4.73 10.58 -21.07
N LEU A 118 4.86 9.43 -21.74
CA LEU A 118 4.06 9.09 -22.93
C LEU A 118 2.57 8.86 -22.62
N ALA A 119 2.21 8.63 -21.36
CA ALA A 119 0.83 8.55 -20.90
C ALA A 119 0.28 9.94 -20.47
N ASP A 120 1.09 10.81 -19.83
CA ASP A 120 0.68 12.14 -19.36
C ASP A 120 0.51 13.18 -20.49
N SER A 121 -0.75 13.39 -20.90
CA SER A 121 -1.08 14.33 -21.96
C SER A 121 -0.79 15.79 -21.60
N ASN A 122 -0.82 16.16 -20.32
CA ASN A 122 -0.55 17.52 -19.89
C ASN A 122 0.94 17.85 -20.02
N THR A 123 1.79 16.96 -19.56
CA THR A 123 3.25 17.09 -19.61
C THR A 123 3.76 17.08 -21.05
N ARG A 124 3.22 16.20 -21.91
CA ARG A 124 3.54 16.23 -23.36
C ARG A 124 3.12 17.52 -24.03
N ASN A 125 1.92 18.01 -23.73
CA ASN A 125 1.44 19.28 -24.31
C ASN A 125 2.29 20.47 -23.85
N LEU A 126 2.77 20.45 -22.60
CA LEU A 126 3.70 21.46 -22.09
C LEU A 126 5.02 21.46 -22.87
N LEU A 127 5.62 20.28 -23.09
CA LEU A 127 6.84 20.15 -23.90
C LEU A 127 6.66 20.70 -25.32
N LYS A 128 5.53 20.38 -25.97
CA LYS A 128 5.21 20.85 -27.33
C LYS A 128 4.98 22.36 -27.39
N LYS A 129 4.44 22.96 -26.32
CA LYS A 129 4.33 24.42 -26.21
C LYS A 129 5.72 25.05 -26.11
N TRP A 130 6.58 24.52 -25.24
CA TRP A 130 7.96 25.03 -25.08
C TRP A 130 8.79 24.94 -26.38
N SER A 131 8.63 23.89 -27.19
CA SER A 131 9.34 23.77 -28.47
C SER A 131 8.84 24.71 -29.56
N ARG A 132 7.56 25.11 -29.51
CA ARG A 132 6.97 26.12 -30.41
C ARG A 132 7.26 27.54 -29.95
N GLY A 133 7.85 27.67 -28.78
CA GLY A 133 8.14 28.92 -28.13
C GLY A 133 6.98 29.58 -27.44
N GLN A 134 5.99 28.77 -27.09
CA GLN A 134 4.79 29.17 -26.39
C GLN A 134 5.05 29.00 -24.89
N PHE A 135 5.61 30.02 -24.25
CA PHE A 135 5.83 30.04 -22.80
C PHE A 135 4.62 30.65 -22.08
N GLU A 136 4.32 30.12 -20.90
CA GLU A 136 3.27 30.66 -20.03
C GLU A 136 3.82 31.89 -19.28
N ASN A 137 3.41 33.11 -19.67
CA ASN A 137 3.59 34.33 -18.87
C ASN A 137 2.81 34.20 -17.56
N LEU A 138 3.42 34.64 -16.46
CA LEU A 138 2.84 34.60 -15.12
C LEU A 138 1.93 35.80 -14.88
N GLU A 139 0.62 35.60 -14.85
CA GLU A 139 -0.38 36.63 -14.50
C GLU A 139 -0.86 36.42 -13.06
N TYR A 140 -0.69 37.39 -12.17
CA TYR A 140 -1.15 37.27 -10.79
C TYR A 140 -2.57 37.83 -10.65
N SER A 141 -3.60 36.97 -10.57
CA SER A 141 -5.01 37.38 -10.50
C SER A 141 -5.75 36.67 -9.36
N ASN A 142 -6.38 37.43 -8.46
CA ASN A 142 -7.13 36.92 -7.30
C ASN A 142 -6.36 35.92 -6.40
N GLY A 143 -5.06 36.16 -6.16
CA GLY A 143 -4.23 35.28 -5.34
C GLY A 143 -3.91 33.93 -6.01
N LYS A 144 -4.08 33.84 -7.34
CA LYS A 144 -3.67 32.71 -8.16
C LYS A 144 -2.86 33.19 -9.35
N LEU A 145 -1.90 32.37 -9.73
CA LEU A 145 -1.06 32.59 -10.88
C LEU A 145 -1.76 31.96 -12.11
N VAL A 146 -2.05 32.77 -13.12
CA VAL A 146 -2.80 32.49 -14.36
C VAL A 146 -1.85 32.69 -15.55
N SER A 147 -2.07 32.04 -16.70
CA SER A 147 -1.10 32.01 -17.80
C SER A 147 -1.57 32.66 -19.12
N SER A 148 -0.68 33.37 -19.83
CA SER A 148 -0.84 33.76 -21.26
C SER A 148 0.49 33.80 -22.04
N LEU A 149 0.49 33.74 -23.37
CA LEU A 149 1.64 33.32 -24.22
C LEU A 149 2.77 34.37 -24.37
N ALA A 150 4.04 33.95 -24.24
CA ALA A 150 5.21 34.62 -24.85
C ALA A 150 5.61 33.89 -26.16
N GLU A 151 6.23 34.59 -27.12
CA GLU A 151 6.46 34.08 -28.49
C GLU A 151 7.94 33.83 -28.88
N ASP A 152 8.92 34.21 -28.06
CA ASP A 152 10.31 34.41 -28.55
C ASP A 152 11.39 33.42 -28.09
N ILE A 153 11.15 32.58 -27.07
CA ILE A 153 12.12 31.56 -26.65
C ILE A 153 11.70 30.24 -27.26
N LYS A 154 12.58 29.30 -27.61
CA LYS A 154 12.19 27.93 -27.97
C LYS A 154 13.12 26.94 -27.29
N ILE A 155 12.56 25.86 -26.74
CA ILE A 155 13.31 24.82 -26.02
C ILE A 155 13.25 23.53 -26.81
N TYR A 156 14.40 23.01 -27.20
CA TYR A 156 14.52 21.82 -28.03
C TYR A 156 15.39 20.74 -27.37
N PRO A 157 15.02 19.46 -27.46
CA PRO A 157 15.91 18.38 -27.10
C PRO A 157 17.18 18.42 -27.96
N VAL A 158 18.33 18.46 -27.28
CA VAL A 158 19.66 18.32 -27.87
C VAL A 158 20.16 16.89 -27.65
N LYS A 159 20.67 16.28 -28.72
CA LYS A 159 21.29 14.95 -28.67
C LYS A 159 22.66 15.02 -28.00
N TYR A 160 22.81 14.29 -26.90
CA TYR A 160 23.99 14.36 -26.06
C TYR A 160 25.29 14.05 -26.83
N GLY A 161 26.22 15.01 -26.80
CA GLY A 161 27.55 14.89 -27.40
C GLY A 161 27.64 15.24 -28.89
N SER A 162 26.53 15.42 -29.61
CA SER A 162 26.53 15.80 -31.04
C SER A 162 26.01 17.20 -31.33
N GLY A 163 25.38 17.88 -30.35
CA GLY A 163 24.85 19.24 -30.53
C GLY A 163 23.68 19.35 -31.52
N GLU A 164 23.09 18.21 -31.91
CA GLU A 164 22.01 18.14 -32.89
C GLU A 164 20.67 18.51 -32.23
N VAL A 165 19.96 19.48 -32.81
CA VAL A 165 18.64 19.95 -32.36
C VAL A 165 17.55 19.07 -32.99
N ILE A 166 16.73 18.43 -32.16
CA ILE A 166 15.64 17.54 -32.58
C ILE A 166 14.29 18.20 -32.29
N ASP A 167 13.29 18.00 -33.15
CA ASP A 167 11.93 18.47 -32.89
C ASP A 167 11.27 17.69 -31.73
N ALA A 168 10.39 18.34 -30.95
CA ALA A 168 9.76 17.72 -29.79
C ALA A 168 8.84 16.53 -30.16
N ASP A 169 8.16 16.58 -31.31
CA ASP A 169 7.33 15.46 -31.78
C ASP A 169 8.22 14.27 -32.16
N GLU A 170 9.30 14.53 -32.91
CA GLU A 170 10.29 13.50 -33.29
C GLU A 170 10.99 12.89 -32.06
N PHE A 171 11.33 13.70 -31.07
CA PHE A 171 11.93 13.28 -29.81
C PHE A 171 11.02 12.34 -29.02
N THR A 172 9.74 12.72 -28.91
CA THR A 172 8.74 11.96 -28.16
C THR A 172 8.47 10.60 -28.82
N GLU A 173 8.39 10.56 -30.15
CA GLU A 173 8.07 9.33 -30.88
C GLU A 173 9.25 8.36 -30.99
N ASN A 174 10.47 8.87 -31.20
CA ASN A 174 11.60 8.01 -31.58
C ASN A 174 12.65 7.80 -30.48
N TYR A 175 12.69 8.63 -29.43
CA TYR A 175 13.81 8.63 -28.46
C TYR A 175 13.39 8.41 -27.00
N LEU A 176 12.15 8.74 -26.63
CA LEU A 176 11.54 8.54 -25.30
C LEU A 176 10.91 7.16 -24.98
N PRO A 177 10.54 6.27 -25.93
CA PRO A 177 9.83 5.02 -25.62
C PRO A 177 10.57 3.96 -24.77
N ASP A 178 11.81 4.23 -24.34
CA ASP A 178 12.58 3.29 -23.51
C ASP A 178 12.25 3.49 -22.02
N ASP A 179 11.64 2.48 -21.41
CA ASP A 179 11.27 2.45 -19.98
C ASP A 179 12.44 2.66 -19.01
N LYS A 180 13.70 2.52 -19.48
CA LYS A 180 14.90 2.78 -18.67
C LYS A 180 15.25 4.27 -18.56
N LEU A 181 14.61 5.10 -19.38
CA LEU A 181 14.83 6.54 -19.40
C LEU A 181 13.88 7.22 -18.41
N LYS A 182 14.45 8.13 -17.62
CA LYS A 182 13.69 9.07 -16.80
C LYS A 182 13.82 10.47 -17.35
N ILE A 183 12.73 11.20 -17.36
CA ILE A 183 12.68 12.61 -17.72
C ILE A 183 12.45 13.44 -16.47
N PHE A 184 13.32 14.42 -16.27
CA PHE A 184 13.18 15.46 -15.27
C PHE A 184 12.91 16.79 -15.97
N ALA A 185 11.66 17.21 -16.00
CA ALA A 185 11.25 18.52 -16.52
C ALA A 185 11.13 19.52 -15.37
N PHE A 186 11.59 20.74 -15.60
CA PHE A 186 11.59 21.80 -14.61
C PHE A 186 11.29 23.17 -15.23
N LEU A 187 10.59 23.98 -14.46
CA LEU A 187 10.29 25.37 -14.75
C LEU A 187 10.28 26.14 -13.44
N ASN A 188 11.23 27.04 -13.28
CA ASN A 188 11.36 27.92 -12.12
C ASN A 188 11.37 29.37 -12.59
N TYR A 189 10.63 30.20 -11.88
CA TYR A 189 10.38 31.57 -12.25
C TYR A 189 11.07 32.56 -11.32
N ASP A 190 11.56 33.69 -11.87
CA ASP A 190 12.10 34.83 -11.11
C ASP A 190 13.27 34.46 -10.17
N ALA A 191 14.25 33.74 -10.73
CA ALA A 191 15.47 33.28 -10.06
C ALA A 191 16.66 34.24 -10.28
N GLU A 192 16.42 35.55 -10.23
CA GLU A 192 17.39 36.63 -10.54
C GLU A 192 18.70 36.61 -9.72
N LEU A 193 18.76 35.81 -8.66
CA LEU A 193 19.86 35.81 -7.67
C LEU A 193 20.67 34.49 -7.65
N VAL A 194 20.24 33.48 -8.41
CA VAL A 194 20.97 32.20 -8.52
C VAL A 194 21.73 32.22 -9.83
N GLU A 195 23.05 32.31 -9.75
CA GLU A 195 23.91 32.41 -10.95
C GLU A 195 24.01 31.07 -11.69
N GLN A 196 23.96 29.96 -10.94
CA GLN A 196 24.15 28.64 -11.48
C GLN A 196 23.50 27.56 -10.60
N VAL A 197 22.84 26.60 -11.26
CA VAL A 197 22.31 25.38 -10.64
C VAL A 197 23.11 24.18 -11.13
N THR A 198 23.68 23.41 -10.20
CA THR A 198 24.37 22.15 -10.48
C THR A 198 23.47 20.97 -10.09
N LEU A 199 23.04 20.16 -11.05
CA LEU A 199 22.18 19.01 -10.83
C LEU A 199 22.97 17.70 -10.98
N ASN A 200 23.14 16.98 -9.88
CA ASN A 200 23.73 15.64 -9.86
C ASN A 200 22.63 14.58 -9.95
N LEU A 201 22.66 13.80 -11.03
CA LEU A 201 21.64 12.82 -11.36
C LEU A 201 22.09 11.38 -11.00
N PRO A 202 21.15 10.49 -10.65
CA PRO A 202 21.46 9.10 -10.30
C PRO A 202 21.81 8.21 -11.50
N GLY A 203 21.77 8.76 -12.71
CA GLY A 203 22.00 8.07 -13.97
C GLY A 203 22.78 8.91 -14.97
N LYS A 204 23.03 8.34 -16.15
CA LYS A 204 23.78 9.02 -17.21
C LYS A 204 22.83 9.79 -18.12
N VAL A 205 23.01 11.10 -18.25
CA VAL A 205 22.28 11.99 -19.14
C VAL A 205 22.45 11.54 -20.59
N LYS A 206 21.32 11.50 -21.29
CA LYS A 206 21.18 11.10 -22.70
C LYS A 206 20.67 12.23 -23.57
N TYR A 207 19.79 13.08 -23.03
CA TYR A 207 19.20 14.21 -23.75
C TYR A 207 18.94 15.36 -22.77
N TYR A 208 19.04 16.60 -23.22
CA TYR A 208 18.74 17.79 -22.42
C TYR A 208 18.30 18.93 -23.34
N SER A 209 17.58 19.93 -22.83
CA SER A 209 16.72 20.76 -23.67
C SER A 209 17.18 22.19 -23.94
N SER A 210 18.36 22.60 -23.48
CA SER A 210 18.78 24.00 -23.53
C SER A 210 20.27 24.15 -23.81
N GLU A 211 20.63 25.20 -24.54
CA GLU A 211 22.03 25.62 -24.75
C GLU A 211 22.68 26.11 -23.45
N ASN A 212 21.87 26.56 -22.49
CA ASN A 212 22.30 27.00 -21.16
C ASN A 212 22.55 25.82 -20.20
N MET A 213 22.71 24.60 -20.73
CA MET A 213 23.00 23.40 -19.95
C MET A 213 24.30 22.75 -20.42
N GLU A 214 25.22 22.55 -19.48
CA GLU A 214 26.49 21.85 -19.73
C GLU A 214 26.53 20.57 -18.91
N VAL A 215 26.74 19.43 -19.57
CA VAL A 215 26.87 18.15 -18.87
C VAL A 215 28.34 17.80 -18.65
N THR A 216 28.69 17.61 -17.38
CA THR A 216 30.04 17.29 -16.93
C THR A 216 30.07 15.95 -16.18
N ASN A 217 31.23 15.62 -15.61
CA ASN A 217 31.41 14.44 -14.76
C ASN A 217 30.96 13.10 -15.40
N GLY A 218 31.38 12.86 -16.64
CA GLY A 218 31.07 11.63 -17.37
C GLY A 218 29.59 11.46 -17.73
N GLY A 219 28.80 12.54 -17.72
CA GLY A 219 27.39 12.54 -18.08
C GLY A 219 26.44 12.46 -16.89
N LYS A 220 26.86 12.75 -15.66
CA LYS A 220 26.02 12.62 -14.45
C LYS A 220 25.66 13.95 -13.79
N THR A 221 26.41 15.01 -14.10
CA THR A 221 26.23 16.33 -13.52
C THR A 221 25.83 17.29 -14.64
N VAL A 222 24.75 18.04 -14.45
CA VAL A 222 24.29 19.07 -15.39
C VAL A 222 24.40 20.42 -14.72
N LEU A 223 25.23 21.31 -15.25
CA LEU A 223 25.27 22.71 -14.86
C LEU A 223 24.25 23.46 -15.72
N ILE A 224 23.42 24.26 -15.08
CA ILE A 224 22.34 25.01 -15.72
C ILE A 224 22.58 26.49 -15.39
N THR A 225 22.62 27.33 -16.42
CA THR A 225 22.63 28.79 -16.30
C THR A 225 21.23 29.34 -16.59
N PRO A 226 20.86 30.50 -16.02
CA PRO A 226 19.54 31.06 -16.20
C PRO A 226 19.33 31.57 -17.64
N THR A 227 18.08 31.51 -18.10
CA THR A 227 17.64 32.13 -19.34
C THR A 227 16.86 33.41 -19.00
N GLU A 228 17.26 34.54 -19.57
CA GLU A 228 16.56 35.81 -19.37
C GLU A 228 15.38 35.96 -20.33
N PHE A 229 14.22 36.32 -19.80
CA PHE A 229 13.07 36.73 -20.62
C PHE A 229 12.12 37.68 -19.92
N GLU A 230 11.36 38.42 -20.71
CA GLU A 230 10.35 39.36 -20.22
C GLU A 230 9.16 38.62 -19.63
N ILE A 231 8.82 38.95 -18.39
CA ILE A 231 7.60 38.55 -17.70
C ILE A 231 6.69 39.78 -17.53
N SER A 232 5.39 39.58 -17.69
CA SER A 232 4.37 40.62 -17.47
C SER A 232 3.66 40.38 -16.14
N ILE A 233 3.91 41.22 -15.14
CA ILE A 233 3.27 41.20 -13.83
C ILE A 233 2.00 42.06 -13.89
N LEU A 234 0.88 41.51 -13.43
CA LEU A 234 -0.40 42.24 -13.34
C LEU A 234 -0.75 42.41 -11.87
N THR A 235 -0.86 43.67 -11.43
CA THR A 235 -1.21 44.01 -10.05
C THR A 235 -2.61 44.63 -10.04
N ALA A 236 -3.54 43.97 -9.35
CA ALA A 236 -4.90 44.49 -9.15
C ALA A 236 -4.97 45.27 -7.84
N ALA A 237 -5.08 46.59 -7.93
CA ALA A 237 -5.32 47.47 -6.78
C ALA A 237 -6.50 48.41 -7.10
N ASP A 238 -7.47 48.50 -6.19
CA ASP A 238 -8.56 49.49 -6.18
C ASP A 238 -9.37 49.61 -7.50
N GLY A 239 -9.65 48.49 -8.16
CA GLY A 239 -10.48 48.45 -9.37
C GLY A 239 -9.77 48.81 -10.67
N SER A 240 -8.45 49.04 -10.63
CA SER A 240 -7.57 49.14 -11.80
C SER A 240 -6.56 48.00 -11.85
N THR A 241 -6.30 47.49 -13.05
CA THR A 241 -5.24 46.51 -13.31
C THR A 241 -4.04 47.24 -13.90
N GLU A 242 -2.92 47.28 -13.18
CA GLU A 242 -1.65 47.78 -13.70
C GLU A 242 -0.81 46.62 -14.23
N ARG A 243 -0.24 46.78 -15.43
CA ARG A 243 0.64 45.80 -16.08
C ARG A 243 2.06 46.34 -16.07
N GLU A 244 2.97 45.63 -15.41
CA GLU A 244 4.39 45.93 -15.38
C GLU A 244 5.14 44.82 -16.13
N THR A 245 5.96 45.16 -17.12
CA THR A 245 6.84 44.19 -17.78
C THR A 245 8.23 44.28 -17.15
N LYS A 246 8.75 43.15 -16.68
CA LYS A 246 10.09 43.04 -16.06
C LYS A 246 10.87 41.95 -16.78
N THR A 247 12.16 42.15 -17.02
CA THR A 247 13.06 41.06 -17.45
C THR A 247 13.42 40.22 -16.22
N ALA A 248 13.18 38.91 -16.27
CA ALA A 248 13.51 37.99 -15.18
C ALA A 248 14.42 36.85 -15.67
N SER A 249 15.29 36.40 -14.77
CA SER A 249 16.12 35.21 -14.96
C SER A 249 15.34 33.96 -14.56
N ASN A 250 15.21 32.99 -15.45
CA ASN A 250 14.38 31.81 -15.22
C ASN A 250 15.14 30.52 -15.57
N TYR A 251 14.80 29.43 -14.88
CA TYR A 251 15.35 28.10 -15.17
C TYR A 251 14.27 27.24 -15.80
N VAL A 252 14.45 26.90 -17.08
CA VAL A 252 13.46 26.10 -17.80
C VAL A 252 14.13 25.05 -18.67
N GLY A 253 13.59 23.84 -18.62
CA GLY A 253 13.99 22.78 -19.52
C GLY A 253 13.69 21.40 -18.98
N PHE A 254 14.25 20.40 -19.63
CA PHE A 254 14.16 19.01 -19.22
C PHE A 254 15.49 18.29 -19.45
N ILE A 255 15.73 17.27 -18.64
CA ILE A 255 16.89 16.40 -18.73
C ILE A 255 16.39 14.96 -18.73
N VAL A 256 16.85 14.17 -19.71
CA VAL A 256 16.58 12.74 -19.79
C VAL A 256 17.85 11.97 -19.47
N TYR A 257 17.75 11.05 -18.52
CA TYR A 257 18.88 10.23 -18.08
C TYR A 257 18.49 8.76 -17.98
N GLU A 258 19.46 7.89 -18.25
CA GLU A 258 19.33 6.45 -18.12
C GLU A 258 19.76 6.03 -16.71
N GLU A 259 18.88 5.36 -15.95
CA GLU A 259 19.22 4.90 -14.62
C GLU A 259 20.31 3.82 -14.66
N SER A 260 21.48 4.13 -14.10
CA SER A 260 22.50 3.09 -13.85
C SER A 260 22.15 2.32 -12.58
N PHE A 261 22.04 0.99 -12.65
CA PHE A 261 21.92 0.12 -11.47
C PHE A 261 23.01 0.46 -10.44
N PRO A 262 22.69 0.56 -9.13
CA PRO A 262 23.70 0.89 -8.14
C PRO A 262 24.74 -0.23 -8.17
N ALA A 263 26.00 0.11 -8.43
CA ALA A 263 27.10 -0.86 -8.42
C ALA A 263 27.13 -1.68 -7.12
N GLY A 264 26.64 -1.12 -6.01
CA GLY A 264 26.48 -1.79 -4.72
C GLY A 264 25.49 -2.97 -4.70
N ALA A 265 24.41 -2.96 -5.49
CA ALA A 265 23.46 -4.07 -5.55
C ALA A 265 24.04 -5.28 -6.31
N ILE A 266 24.75 -5.00 -7.41
CA ILE A 266 25.50 -6.01 -8.18
C ILE A 266 26.68 -6.53 -7.35
N ALA A 267 27.43 -5.63 -6.70
CA ALA A 267 28.53 -6.00 -5.80
C ALA A 267 28.03 -6.82 -4.60
N GLY A 268 26.87 -6.50 -4.03
CA GLY A 268 26.25 -7.27 -2.95
C GLY A 268 25.90 -8.70 -3.38
N LEU A 269 25.27 -8.87 -4.55
CA LEU A 269 24.99 -10.19 -5.13
C LEU A 269 26.28 -10.97 -5.44
N VAL A 270 27.28 -10.30 -6.01
CA VAL A 270 28.58 -10.92 -6.30
C VAL A 270 29.31 -11.31 -5.02
N CYS A 271 29.32 -10.47 -3.99
CA CYS A 271 29.90 -10.78 -2.68
C CYS A 271 29.16 -11.91 -1.98
N LEU A 272 27.84 -12.03 -2.13
CA LEU A 272 27.04 -13.11 -1.55
C LEU A 272 27.31 -14.43 -2.27
N ILE A 273 27.40 -14.42 -3.61
CA ILE A 273 27.79 -15.59 -4.41
C ILE A 273 29.24 -16.01 -4.09
N LEU A 274 30.17 -15.07 -4.00
CA LEU A 274 31.56 -15.33 -3.62
C LEU A 274 31.66 -15.80 -2.18
N GLY A 275 30.88 -15.25 -1.25
CA GLY A 275 30.81 -15.66 0.15
C GLY A 275 30.31 -17.09 0.30
N ILE A 276 29.24 -17.45 -0.41
CA ILE A 276 28.74 -18.83 -0.51
C ILE A 276 29.80 -19.72 -1.17
N GLY A 277 30.46 -19.27 -2.23
CA GLY A 277 31.54 -19.98 -2.91
C GLY A 277 32.74 -20.26 -2.00
N ILE A 278 33.17 -19.27 -1.21
CA ILE A 278 34.27 -19.38 -0.23
C ILE A 278 33.85 -20.32 0.91
N LEU A 279 32.63 -20.21 1.42
CA LEU A 279 32.09 -21.13 2.43
C LEU A 279 32.04 -22.58 1.90
N LEU A 280 31.58 -22.78 0.67
CA LEU A 280 31.56 -24.09 0.00
C LEU A 280 32.99 -24.61 -0.23
N PHE A 281 33.91 -23.76 -0.67
CA PHE A 281 35.32 -24.11 -0.86
C PHE A 281 35.99 -24.55 0.46
N PHE A 282 35.77 -23.81 1.55
CA PHE A 282 36.26 -24.20 2.87
C PHE A 282 35.59 -25.46 3.41
N ALA A 283 34.27 -25.63 3.18
CA ALA A 283 33.54 -26.83 3.58
C ALA A 283 34.03 -28.09 2.82
N ILE A 284 34.36 -27.96 1.53
CA ILE A 284 34.97 -29.02 0.71
C ILE A 284 36.40 -29.30 1.20
N ARG A 285 37.24 -28.26 1.35
CA ARG A 285 38.66 -28.40 1.75
C ARG A 285 38.84 -28.98 3.16
N LYS A 286 38.01 -28.58 4.14
CA LYS A 286 38.01 -29.14 5.50
C LYS A 286 37.33 -30.51 5.60
N LYS A 287 36.92 -31.12 4.48
CA LYS A 287 36.15 -32.38 4.44
C LYS A 287 34.91 -32.36 5.34
N TRP A 288 34.28 -31.20 5.54
CA TRP A 288 33.07 -31.08 6.35
C TRP A 288 31.97 -31.98 5.81
N PHE A 289 31.81 -32.05 4.49
CA PHE A 289 30.87 -32.98 3.85
C PHE A 289 31.17 -34.45 4.14
N LYS A 290 32.45 -34.84 4.34
CA LYS A 290 32.83 -36.21 4.69
C LYS A 290 32.52 -36.53 6.16
N LYS A 291 32.73 -35.56 7.06
CA LYS A 291 32.31 -35.64 8.49
C LYS A 291 30.79 -35.64 8.65
N ILE A 292 30.09 -34.79 7.90
CA ILE A 292 28.62 -34.71 7.86
C ILE A 292 28.05 -36.00 7.26
N ALA A 293 28.60 -36.52 6.15
CA ALA A 293 28.17 -37.78 5.54
C ALA A 293 28.40 -39.03 6.42
N GLN A 294 29.37 -38.98 7.34
CA GLN A 294 29.64 -40.05 8.31
C GLN A 294 28.86 -39.88 9.62
N SER A 295 28.17 -38.75 9.83
CA SER A 295 27.34 -38.51 11.01
C SER A 295 26.18 -39.51 11.08
N ARG A 296 25.73 -39.82 12.31
CA ARG A 296 24.58 -40.73 12.52
C ARG A 296 23.33 -40.25 11.78
N GLY A 297 23.11 -38.94 11.69
CA GLY A 297 21.97 -38.33 10.99
C GLY A 297 22.01 -38.55 9.48
N VAL A 298 23.14 -38.35 8.81
CA VAL A 298 23.22 -38.56 7.35
C VAL A 298 23.19 -40.04 6.97
N ARG A 299 23.68 -40.93 7.83
CA ARG A 299 23.50 -42.37 7.66
C ARG A 299 22.02 -42.79 7.75
N TYR A 300 21.27 -42.18 8.66
CA TYR A 300 19.83 -42.37 8.77
C TYR A 300 19.06 -41.79 7.56
N ILE A 301 19.39 -40.57 7.14
CA ILE A 301 18.79 -39.93 5.95
C ILE A 301 19.09 -40.73 4.68
N LYS A 302 20.30 -41.28 4.53
CA LYS A 302 20.63 -42.17 3.41
C LYS A 302 19.85 -43.48 3.44
N LYS A 303 19.57 -44.02 4.62
CA LYS A 303 18.76 -45.24 4.78
C LYS A 303 17.30 -44.98 4.42
N GLU A 304 16.77 -43.83 4.83
CA GLU A 304 15.36 -43.45 4.69
C GLU A 304 15.13 -42.42 3.57
N TYR A 305 16.03 -42.34 2.59
CA TYR A 305 16.06 -41.25 1.59
C TYR A 305 14.78 -41.17 0.76
N ALA A 306 14.10 -42.31 0.56
CA ALA A 306 12.82 -42.38 -0.15
C ALA A 306 11.74 -41.56 0.55
N TYR A 307 11.64 -41.63 1.89
CA TYR A 307 10.66 -40.85 2.66
C TYR A 307 10.97 -39.34 2.58
N TYR A 308 12.24 -38.96 2.63
CA TYR A 308 12.63 -37.55 2.47
C TYR A 308 12.31 -37.05 1.06
N LEU A 309 12.58 -37.84 0.02
CA LEU A 309 12.30 -37.48 -1.37
C LEU A 309 10.79 -37.32 -1.62
N MET A 310 9.94 -38.10 -0.95
CA MET A 310 8.48 -37.93 -0.98
C MET A 310 7.99 -36.66 -0.28
N ILE A 311 8.65 -36.24 0.81
CA ILE A 311 8.26 -35.06 1.59
C ILE A 311 8.77 -33.75 0.99
N ILE A 312 9.92 -33.77 0.30
CA ILE A 312 10.58 -32.57 -0.25
C ILE A 312 9.63 -31.70 -1.10
N PRO A 313 8.83 -32.23 -2.05
CA PRO A 313 7.93 -31.39 -2.84
C PRO A 313 6.93 -30.61 -1.97
N GLY A 314 6.36 -31.25 -0.94
CA GLY A 314 5.44 -30.60 -0.01
C GLY A 314 6.11 -29.51 0.82
N VAL A 315 7.32 -29.77 1.34
CA VAL A 315 8.10 -28.79 2.10
C VAL A 315 8.51 -27.60 1.24
N VAL A 316 8.91 -27.84 -0.01
CA VAL A 316 9.29 -26.78 -0.96
C VAL A 316 8.09 -25.89 -1.28
N LEU A 317 6.92 -26.47 -1.57
CA LEU A 317 5.70 -25.70 -1.81
C LEU A 317 5.32 -24.87 -0.57
N LEU A 318 5.41 -25.45 0.62
CA LEU A 318 5.13 -24.75 1.87
C LEU A 318 6.13 -23.59 2.10
N ALA A 319 7.41 -23.82 1.85
CA ALA A 319 8.44 -22.78 1.95
C ALA A 319 8.18 -21.62 0.98
N ILE A 320 7.83 -21.91 -0.27
CA ILE A 320 7.63 -20.89 -1.31
C ILE A 320 6.31 -20.14 -1.11
N PHE A 321 5.20 -20.84 -0.86
CA PHE A 321 3.85 -20.27 -0.87
C PHE A 321 3.28 -19.90 0.49
N CYS A 322 3.84 -20.41 1.60
CA CYS A 322 3.41 -20.05 2.95
C CYS A 322 4.46 -19.19 3.67
N TYR A 323 5.73 -19.63 3.71
CA TYR A 323 6.78 -18.87 4.40
C TYR A 323 7.36 -17.73 3.55
N GLY A 324 7.44 -17.88 2.23
CA GLY A 324 7.91 -16.83 1.33
C GLY A 324 7.12 -15.52 1.48
N PRO A 325 5.77 -15.54 1.37
CA PRO A 325 4.95 -14.36 1.55
C PRO A 325 5.03 -13.72 2.95
N MET A 326 5.49 -14.45 3.98
CA MET A 326 5.68 -13.86 5.33
C MET A 326 6.74 -12.75 5.34
N ALA A 327 7.66 -12.73 4.38
CA ALA A 327 8.56 -11.57 4.20
C ALA A 327 7.76 -10.28 3.94
N GLY A 328 6.58 -10.38 3.32
CA GLY A 328 5.66 -9.27 3.09
C GLY A 328 5.06 -8.70 4.37
N ILE A 329 5.06 -9.43 5.50
CA ILE A 329 4.63 -8.87 6.80
C ILE A 329 5.47 -7.65 7.18
N TYR A 330 6.71 -7.57 6.68
CA TYR A 330 7.57 -6.40 6.85
C TYR A 330 6.89 -5.10 6.40
N THR A 331 6.03 -5.14 5.36
CA THR A 331 5.36 -3.94 4.86
C THR A 331 4.40 -3.31 5.88
N ALA A 332 3.93 -4.08 6.87
CA ALA A 332 3.14 -3.57 7.98
C ALA A 332 3.90 -2.55 8.84
N PHE A 333 5.24 -2.55 8.81
CA PHE A 333 6.10 -1.66 9.58
C PHE A 333 6.77 -0.57 8.75
N THR A 334 6.46 -0.50 7.45
CA THR A 334 7.02 0.48 6.51
C THR A 334 5.93 1.36 5.91
N LYS A 335 6.30 2.52 5.39
CA LYS A 335 5.47 3.25 4.42
C LYS A 335 5.75 2.66 3.04
N TYR A 336 5.08 1.55 2.74
CA TYR A 336 5.31 0.77 1.53
C TYR A 336 5.04 1.60 0.27
N ASN A 337 6.03 1.62 -0.62
CA ASN A 337 5.90 2.15 -1.96
C ASN A 337 6.33 1.05 -2.96
N PRO A 338 5.49 0.69 -3.94
CA PRO A 338 5.84 -0.30 -4.96
C PRO A 338 7.17 -0.01 -5.67
N VAL A 339 7.53 1.26 -5.85
CA VAL A 339 8.78 1.69 -6.51
C VAL A 339 10.02 1.34 -5.68
N ASP A 340 9.94 1.52 -4.37
CA ASP A 340 11.06 1.31 -3.44
C ASP A 340 11.18 -0.18 -3.03
N GLY A 341 10.15 -0.97 -3.33
CA GLY A 341 10.05 -2.39 -2.96
C GLY A 341 9.89 -2.62 -1.46
N ILE A 342 9.81 -3.90 -1.06
CA ILE A 342 9.51 -4.29 0.32
C ILE A 342 10.58 -3.79 1.30
N PHE A 343 11.87 -3.96 0.97
CA PHE A 343 12.98 -3.63 1.88
C PHE A 343 13.58 -2.24 1.68
N GLY A 344 13.24 -1.53 0.59
CA GLY A 344 13.69 -0.16 0.34
C GLY A 344 12.72 0.92 0.84
N SER A 345 11.48 0.54 1.14
CA SER A 345 10.46 1.44 1.70
C SER A 345 10.82 1.95 3.09
N GLU A 346 10.46 3.21 3.40
CA GLU A 346 10.77 3.87 4.67
C GLU A 346 10.21 3.09 5.87
N PHE A 347 11.06 2.71 6.82
CA PHE A 347 10.64 2.02 8.03
C PHE A 347 10.03 3.02 9.02
N VAL A 348 8.73 2.88 9.28
CA VAL A 348 7.95 3.78 10.16
C VAL A 348 7.58 3.12 11.49
N GLY A 349 8.09 1.92 11.75
CA GLY A 349 7.84 1.19 13.00
C GLY A 349 6.37 0.85 13.20
N LEU A 350 5.79 1.25 14.34
CA LEU A 350 4.40 0.95 14.68
C LEU A 350 3.38 1.97 14.15
N GLN A 351 3.81 2.94 13.33
CA GLN A 351 2.93 4.02 12.88
C GLN A 351 1.65 3.52 12.18
N ASN A 352 1.76 2.48 11.35
CA ASN A 352 0.60 1.91 10.66
C ASN A 352 -0.41 1.29 11.65
N PHE A 353 0.05 0.71 12.75
CA PHE A 353 -0.80 0.18 13.81
C PHE A 353 -1.46 1.31 14.60
N ILE A 354 -0.74 2.41 14.87
CA ILE A 354 -1.29 3.59 15.53
C ILE A 354 -2.40 4.22 14.66
N ASN A 355 -2.13 4.38 13.37
CA ASN A 355 -3.09 4.93 12.40
C ASN A 355 -4.35 4.06 12.29
N MET A 356 -4.23 2.74 12.43
CA MET A 356 -5.37 1.82 12.43
C MET A 356 -6.37 2.13 13.56
N PHE A 357 -5.91 2.62 14.72
CA PHE A 357 -6.79 2.98 15.84
C PHE A 357 -7.33 4.41 15.77
N ASP A 358 -6.98 5.17 14.74
CA ASP A 358 -7.50 6.52 14.52
C ASP A 358 -9.03 6.45 14.26
N PRO A 359 -9.85 7.26 14.96
CA PRO A 359 -11.30 7.29 14.77
C PRO A 359 -11.76 7.47 13.32
N ARG A 360 -10.94 8.08 12.45
CA ARG A 360 -11.24 8.30 11.03
C ARG A 360 -11.32 7.00 10.20
N TRP A 361 -10.74 5.90 10.68
CA TRP A 361 -10.57 4.66 9.92
C TRP A 361 -11.61 3.58 10.24
N GLU A 362 -12.67 3.92 10.99
CA GLU A 362 -13.80 3.03 11.36
C GLU A 362 -13.40 1.65 11.92
N PHE A 363 -12.17 1.51 12.42
CA PHE A 363 -11.61 0.21 12.80
C PHE A 363 -12.44 -0.52 13.86
N TRP A 364 -12.93 0.20 14.87
CA TRP A 364 -13.75 -0.39 15.94
C TRP A 364 -15.07 -0.97 15.44
N GLN A 365 -15.65 -0.34 14.42
CA GLN A 365 -16.86 -0.84 13.77
C GLN A 365 -16.57 -2.10 12.96
N THR A 366 -15.50 -2.09 12.18
CA THR A 366 -15.02 -3.24 11.41
C THR A 366 -14.70 -4.43 12.32
N LEU A 367 -14.03 -4.17 13.45
CA LEU A 367 -13.73 -5.18 14.47
C LEU A 367 -15.01 -5.74 15.11
N ARG A 368 -15.94 -4.87 15.53
CA ARG A 368 -17.24 -5.26 16.08
C ARG A 368 -17.98 -6.17 15.10
N ASN A 369 -18.10 -5.77 13.85
CA ASN A 369 -18.81 -6.53 12.82
C ASN A 369 -18.15 -7.89 12.58
N THR A 370 -16.81 -7.92 12.51
CA THR A 370 -16.04 -9.16 12.35
C THR A 370 -16.33 -10.14 13.48
N ILE A 371 -16.24 -9.69 14.74
CA ILE A 371 -16.47 -10.53 15.92
C ILE A 371 -17.93 -10.99 15.98
N VAL A 372 -18.89 -10.08 15.78
CA VAL A 372 -20.32 -10.40 15.89
C VAL A 372 -20.75 -11.38 14.80
N ILE A 373 -20.38 -11.13 13.55
CA ILE A 373 -20.73 -12.02 12.42
C ILE A 373 -20.08 -13.40 12.63
N ALA A 374 -18.80 -13.44 12.99
CA ALA A 374 -18.09 -14.69 13.23
C ALA A 374 -18.71 -15.48 14.39
N LEU A 375 -19.04 -14.82 15.50
CA LEU A 375 -19.66 -15.46 16.65
C LEU A 375 -21.07 -15.96 16.34
N LEU A 376 -21.88 -15.20 15.59
CA LEU A 376 -23.21 -15.65 15.16
C LEU A 376 -23.12 -16.88 14.25
N LYS A 377 -22.22 -16.85 13.25
CA LYS A 377 -21.96 -18.01 12.37
C LYS A 377 -21.48 -19.22 13.15
N PHE A 378 -20.56 -19.02 14.10
CA PHE A 378 -20.02 -20.10 14.91
C PHE A 378 -21.09 -20.69 15.85
N VAL A 379 -21.79 -19.86 16.63
CA VAL A 379 -22.79 -20.30 17.62
C VAL A 379 -23.98 -21.00 16.96
N VAL A 380 -24.35 -20.64 15.73
CA VAL A 380 -25.45 -21.31 15.02
C VAL A 380 -24.94 -22.48 14.18
N GLY A 381 -23.89 -22.27 13.39
CA GLY A 381 -23.39 -23.25 12.42
C GLY A 381 -22.70 -24.43 13.06
N TYR A 382 -21.81 -24.20 14.03
CA TYR A 382 -21.02 -25.28 14.62
C TYR A 382 -21.89 -26.27 15.43
N PRO A 383 -22.73 -25.82 16.39
CA PRO A 383 -23.73 -26.69 17.00
C PRO A 383 -24.72 -27.28 15.98
N GLY A 384 -25.11 -26.51 14.96
CA GLY A 384 -25.99 -26.97 13.88
C GLY A 384 -25.45 -28.22 13.18
N SER A 385 -24.15 -28.28 12.88
CA SER A 385 -23.51 -29.46 12.29
C SER A 385 -23.49 -30.67 13.22
N ILE A 386 -23.28 -30.47 14.53
CA ILE A 386 -23.33 -31.56 15.52
C ILE A 386 -24.75 -32.09 15.64
N ILE A 387 -25.74 -31.21 15.78
CA ILE A 387 -27.16 -31.56 15.88
C ILE A 387 -27.60 -32.33 14.64
N LEU A 388 -27.25 -31.85 13.44
CA LEU A 388 -27.64 -32.51 12.20
C LEU A 388 -26.94 -33.88 12.04
N ALA A 389 -25.67 -34.02 12.46
CA ALA A 389 -24.98 -35.32 12.49
C ALA A 389 -25.64 -36.31 13.44
N LEU A 390 -26.06 -35.85 14.63
CA LEU A 390 -26.82 -36.67 15.57
C LEU A 390 -28.16 -37.10 14.97
N LEU A 391 -28.91 -36.18 14.35
CA LEU A 391 -30.17 -36.50 13.66
C LEU A 391 -29.97 -37.59 12.61
N PHE A 392 -28.95 -37.46 11.75
CA PHE A 392 -28.63 -38.47 10.73
C PHE A 392 -28.21 -39.82 11.30
N THR A 393 -27.66 -39.86 12.51
CA THR A 393 -27.27 -41.11 13.17
C THR A 393 -28.48 -41.96 13.56
N TYR A 394 -29.57 -41.31 14.01
CA TYR A 394 -30.79 -42.00 14.46
C TYR A 394 -31.87 -42.17 13.38
N LEU A 395 -31.63 -41.74 12.14
CA LEU A 395 -32.53 -42.02 11.02
C LEU A 395 -32.57 -43.51 10.68
N VAL A 396 -33.76 -44.10 10.75
CA VAL A 396 -33.99 -45.55 10.51
C VAL A 396 -33.89 -45.92 9.03
N SER A 397 -34.43 -45.09 8.13
CA SER A 397 -34.45 -45.39 6.69
C SER A 397 -33.11 -45.02 6.03
N LYS A 398 -32.37 -46.03 5.55
CA LYS A 398 -31.10 -45.85 4.83
C LYS A 398 -31.26 -44.99 3.56
N LYS A 399 -32.35 -45.18 2.81
CA LYS A 399 -32.65 -44.38 1.60
C LYS A 399 -32.90 -42.92 1.96
N PHE A 400 -33.74 -42.68 2.97
CA PHE A 400 -34.05 -41.33 3.42
C PHE A 400 -32.80 -40.61 3.96
N LYS A 401 -31.99 -41.30 4.78
CA LYS A 401 -30.71 -40.78 5.27
C LYS A 401 -29.78 -40.35 4.13
N SER A 402 -29.59 -41.20 3.12
CA SER A 402 -28.73 -40.90 1.96
C SER A 402 -29.22 -39.67 1.18
N VAL A 403 -30.54 -39.57 0.94
CA VAL A 403 -31.13 -38.41 0.26
C VAL A 403 -30.96 -37.13 1.09
N MET A 404 -31.27 -37.16 2.39
CA MET A 404 -31.13 -36.00 3.26
C MET A 404 -29.68 -35.54 3.40
N GLN A 405 -28.72 -36.47 3.48
CA GLN A 405 -27.29 -36.15 3.47
C GLN A 405 -26.90 -35.47 2.16
N THR A 406 -27.27 -36.04 1.02
CA THR A 406 -26.95 -35.47 -0.30
C THR A 406 -27.50 -34.06 -0.45
N VAL A 407 -28.77 -33.85 -0.13
CA VAL A 407 -29.42 -32.54 -0.19
C VAL A 407 -28.76 -31.54 0.76
N SER A 408 -28.37 -31.98 1.96
CA SER A 408 -27.72 -31.10 2.95
C SER A 408 -26.28 -30.75 2.56
N TYR A 409 -25.58 -31.62 1.83
CA TYR A 409 -24.18 -31.40 1.46
C TYR A 409 -24.05 -30.56 0.18
N LEU A 410 -25.05 -30.61 -0.70
CA LEU A 410 -25.04 -29.94 -2.00
C LEU A 410 -24.72 -28.43 -1.94
N PRO A 411 -25.29 -27.63 -1.00
CA PRO A 411 -25.04 -26.19 -0.95
C PRO A 411 -23.57 -25.80 -0.81
N TYR A 412 -22.76 -26.65 -0.14
CA TYR A 412 -21.35 -26.38 0.10
C TYR A 412 -20.55 -26.22 -1.20
N PHE A 413 -20.94 -26.95 -2.25
CA PHE A 413 -20.28 -26.93 -3.56
C PHE A 413 -20.67 -25.73 -4.43
N LEU A 414 -21.68 -24.94 -4.04
CA LEU A 414 -22.05 -23.71 -4.75
C LEU A 414 -21.06 -22.60 -4.42
N SER A 415 -20.59 -21.84 -5.42
CA SER A 415 -19.73 -20.67 -5.16
C SER A 415 -20.51 -19.55 -4.45
N TRP A 416 -19.81 -18.67 -3.74
CA TRP A 416 -20.45 -17.50 -3.11
C TRP A 416 -21.12 -16.57 -4.14
N VAL A 417 -20.58 -16.48 -5.36
CA VAL A 417 -21.18 -15.73 -6.47
C VAL A 417 -22.54 -16.33 -6.88
N MET A 418 -22.65 -17.65 -6.98
CA MET A 418 -23.92 -18.32 -7.29
C MET A 418 -24.95 -18.10 -6.16
N ILE A 419 -24.51 -18.25 -4.90
CA ILE A 419 -25.36 -18.01 -3.73
C ILE A 419 -25.83 -16.56 -3.70
N SER A 420 -24.99 -15.60 -4.08
CA SER A 420 -25.36 -14.20 -4.22
C SER A 420 -26.48 -14.00 -5.25
N GLY A 421 -26.39 -14.63 -6.43
CA GLY A 421 -27.47 -14.59 -7.42
C GLY A 421 -28.80 -15.14 -6.90
N ILE A 422 -28.76 -16.24 -6.14
CA ILE A 422 -29.95 -16.79 -5.46
C ILE A 422 -30.46 -15.79 -4.42
N ALA A 423 -29.59 -15.28 -3.56
CA ALA A 423 -29.95 -14.31 -2.52
C ALA A 423 -30.56 -13.03 -3.11
N TYR A 424 -30.02 -12.53 -4.23
CA TYR A 424 -30.56 -11.38 -4.95
C TYR A 424 -32.00 -11.61 -5.42
N ASN A 425 -32.32 -12.78 -5.98
CA ASN A 425 -33.69 -13.12 -6.37
C ASN A 425 -34.66 -13.20 -5.18
N PHE A 426 -34.17 -13.56 -3.99
CA PHE A 426 -34.97 -13.56 -2.77
C PHE A 426 -35.16 -12.16 -2.18
N LEU A 427 -34.11 -11.33 -2.22
CA LEU A 427 -33.96 -10.07 -1.48
C LEU A 427 -34.16 -8.82 -2.35
N THR A 428 -34.39 -8.94 -3.65
CA THR A 428 -34.63 -7.76 -4.49
C THR A 428 -35.89 -7.03 -4.06
N ALA A 429 -35.85 -5.70 -4.09
CA ALA A 429 -36.96 -4.86 -3.64
C ALA A 429 -38.22 -5.08 -4.49
N ASN A 430 -38.04 -5.23 -5.81
CA ASN A 430 -39.11 -5.42 -6.78
C ASN A 430 -39.23 -6.91 -7.15
N ASN A 431 -40.38 -7.53 -6.90
CA ASN A 431 -40.67 -8.94 -7.17
C ASN A 431 -39.77 -9.97 -6.45
N GLY A 432 -39.06 -9.59 -5.39
CA GLY A 432 -38.28 -10.53 -4.58
C GLY A 432 -39.18 -11.51 -3.84
N ILE A 433 -38.78 -12.78 -3.76
CA ILE A 433 -39.60 -13.85 -3.16
C ILE A 433 -40.02 -13.50 -1.73
N LEU A 434 -39.10 -12.96 -0.91
CA LEU A 434 -39.41 -12.59 0.47
C LEU A 434 -40.36 -11.40 0.56
N ASN A 435 -40.21 -10.40 -0.31
CA ASN A 435 -41.13 -9.26 -0.34
C ASN A 435 -42.52 -9.66 -0.85
N ASN A 436 -42.63 -10.59 -1.79
CA ASN A 436 -43.90 -11.14 -2.24
C ASN A 436 -44.61 -11.91 -1.10
N LEU A 437 -43.85 -12.70 -0.32
CA LEU A 437 -44.35 -13.38 0.88
C LEU A 437 -44.79 -12.39 1.97
N LEU A 438 -44.01 -11.33 2.21
CA LEU A 438 -44.38 -10.27 3.15
C LEU A 438 -45.66 -9.54 2.69
N GLY A 439 -45.79 -9.24 1.40
CA GLY A 439 -46.99 -8.65 0.82
C GLY A 439 -48.22 -9.54 0.96
N ALA A 440 -48.08 -10.87 0.77
CA ALA A 440 -49.15 -11.83 1.01
C ALA A 440 -49.60 -11.88 2.49
N LEU A 441 -48.70 -11.53 3.42
CA LEU A 441 -48.98 -11.40 4.85
C LEU A 441 -49.43 -9.98 5.25
N GLY A 442 -49.63 -9.07 4.30
CA GLY A 442 -50.03 -7.68 4.54
C GLY A 442 -48.95 -6.78 5.13
N LYS A 443 -47.67 -7.16 5.05
CA LYS A 443 -46.53 -6.36 5.54
C LYS A 443 -45.92 -5.50 4.42
N PRO A 444 -45.36 -4.31 4.75
CA PRO A 444 -44.70 -3.47 3.76
C PRO A 444 -43.44 -4.15 3.20
N PRO A 445 -43.08 -3.89 1.94
CA PRO A 445 -41.87 -4.44 1.33
C PRO A 445 -40.63 -3.86 2.01
N VAL A 446 -39.61 -4.70 2.18
CA VAL A 446 -38.33 -4.31 2.79
C VAL A 446 -37.30 -4.07 1.69
N LYS A 447 -36.55 -2.96 1.79
CA LYS A 447 -35.43 -2.65 0.89
C LYS A 447 -34.15 -3.28 1.45
N TRP A 448 -34.02 -4.59 1.31
CA TRP A 448 -32.96 -5.39 1.94
C TRP A 448 -31.54 -4.86 1.68
N TYR A 449 -31.23 -4.38 0.47
CA TYR A 449 -29.90 -3.86 0.10
C TYR A 449 -29.66 -2.39 0.47
N SER A 450 -30.66 -1.72 1.06
CA SER A 450 -30.57 -0.32 1.51
C SER A 450 -30.76 -0.18 3.03
N ASP A 451 -31.07 -1.27 3.73
CA ASP A 451 -31.24 -1.31 5.17
C ASP A 451 -30.24 -2.32 5.79
N PRO A 452 -29.20 -1.85 6.51
CA PRO A 452 -28.19 -2.71 7.08
C PRO A 452 -28.72 -3.60 8.22
N SER A 453 -29.89 -3.29 8.79
CA SER A 453 -30.34 -3.88 10.06
C SER A 453 -30.41 -5.42 10.06
N HIS A 454 -30.75 -6.02 8.91
CA HIS A 454 -30.97 -7.46 8.73
C HIS A 454 -29.72 -8.26 8.32
N TRP A 455 -28.61 -7.59 7.99
CA TRP A 455 -27.50 -8.22 7.27
C TRP A 455 -26.69 -9.24 8.09
N TRP A 456 -26.53 -9.03 9.40
CA TRP A 456 -25.91 -10.06 10.25
C TRP A 456 -26.69 -11.39 10.20
N THR A 457 -28.03 -11.31 10.19
CA THR A 457 -28.89 -12.48 10.09
C THR A 457 -28.80 -13.12 8.71
N ILE A 458 -28.85 -12.33 7.63
CA ILE A 458 -28.75 -12.83 6.25
C ILE A 458 -27.41 -13.55 6.02
N LEU A 459 -26.30 -12.93 6.44
CA LEU A 459 -24.96 -13.50 6.34
C LEU A 459 -24.82 -14.80 7.16
N THR A 460 -25.41 -14.83 8.36
CA THR A 460 -25.41 -16.03 9.21
C THR A 460 -26.22 -17.14 8.56
N LEU A 461 -27.45 -16.88 8.12
CA LEU A 461 -28.34 -17.89 7.52
C LEU A 461 -27.75 -18.48 6.23
N THR A 462 -27.19 -17.65 5.37
CA THR A 462 -26.58 -18.13 4.11
C THR A 462 -25.31 -18.93 4.37
N SER A 463 -24.50 -18.57 5.39
CA SER A 463 -23.34 -19.35 5.84
C SER A 463 -23.75 -20.69 6.45
N VAL A 464 -24.74 -20.69 7.33
CA VAL A 464 -25.30 -21.90 7.95
C VAL A 464 -25.88 -22.84 6.88
N TRP A 465 -26.67 -22.32 5.95
CA TRP A 465 -27.24 -23.10 4.85
C TRP A 465 -26.17 -23.74 3.96
N LYS A 466 -25.10 -23.00 3.64
CA LYS A 466 -23.97 -23.50 2.85
C LYS A 466 -23.13 -24.53 3.61
N GLY A 467 -22.84 -24.28 4.89
CA GLY A 467 -21.79 -24.97 5.64
C GLY A 467 -22.25 -26.12 6.54
N VAL A 468 -23.44 -26.04 7.14
CA VAL A 468 -23.84 -26.97 8.22
C VAL A 468 -23.84 -28.42 7.77
N GLY A 469 -24.40 -28.70 6.60
CA GLY A 469 -24.45 -30.04 6.05
C GLY A 469 -23.07 -30.65 5.85
N TYR A 470 -22.15 -29.91 5.23
CA TYR A 470 -20.77 -30.37 5.04
C TYR A 470 -20.05 -30.60 6.39
N GLY A 471 -20.25 -29.71 7.36
CA GLY A 471 -19.70 -29.85 8.71
C GLY A 471 -20.13 -31.13 9.43
N THR A 472 -21.30 -31.71 9.08
CA THR A 472 -21.75 -32.98 9.68
C THR A 472 -20.84 -34.16 9.35
N ILE A 473 -20.09 -34.11 8.24
CA ILE A 473 -19.27 -35.24 7.76
C ILE A 473 -18.22 -35.62 8.79
N VAL A 474 -17.54 -34.62 9.37
CA VAL A 474 -16.50 -34.84 10.38
C VAL A 474 -17.10 -35.47 11.65
N PHE A 475 -18.26 -34.99 12.09
CA PHE A 475 -18.94 -35.53 13.26
C PHE A 475 -19.50 -36.94 13.01
N LEU A 476 -20.05 -37.22 11.83
CA LEU A 476 -20.48 -38.56 11.45
C LEU A 476 -19.31 -39.54 11.40
N ALA A 477 -18.16 -39.13 10.85
CA ALA A 477 -16.94 -39.93 10.87
C ALA A 477 -16.48 -40.25 12.31
N GLY A 478 -16.55 -39.25 13.20
CA GLY A 478 -16.29 -39.42 14.63
C GLY A 478 -17.25 -40.40 15.30
N ILE A 479 -18.56 -40.28 15.05
CA ILE A 479 -19.59 -41.18 15.59
C ILE A 479 -19.37 -42.62 15.11
N CYS A 480 -18.99 -42.81 13.84
CA CYS A 480 -18.68 -44.14 13.28
C CYS A 480 -17.46 -44.81 13.96
N GLY A 481 -16.59 -44.04 14.61
CA GLY A 481 -15.45 -44.56 15.35
C GLY A 481 -15.77 -45.00 16.79
N ILE A 482 -16.97 -44.73 17.29
CA ILE A 482 -17.38 -45.10 18.66
C ILE A 482 -17.71 -46.61 18.69
N ASN A 483 -17.15 -47.34 19.67
CA ASN A 483 -17.40 -48.77 19.85
C ASN A 483 -18.90 -49.05 20.00
N THR A 484 -19.43 -49.92 19.13
CA THR A 484 -20.84 -50.34 19.12
C THR A 484 -21.26 -51.06 20.39
N GLU A 485 -20.35 -51.75 21.09
CA GLU A 485 -20.63 -52.46 22.35
C GLU A 485 -21.14 -51.50 23.44
N LEU A 486 -20.70 -50.23 23.43
CA LEU A 486 -21.19 -49.22 24.38
C LEU A 486 -22.68 -48.90 24.16
N TYR A 487 -23.13 -48.92 22.90
CA TYR A 487 -24.54 -48.70 22.57
C TYR A 487 -25.41 -49.90 22.92
N GLU A 488 -24.88 -51.12 22.76
CA GLU A 488 -25.56 -52.36 23.12
C GLU A 488 -25.69 -52.50 24.63
N ALA A 489 -24.61 -52.26 25.39
CA ALA A 489 -24.63 -52.25 26.85
C ALA A 489 -25.64 -51.22 27.38
N ALA A 490 -25.62 -49.99 26.86
CA ALA A 490 -26.58 -48.97 27.25
C ALA A 490 -28.04 -49.37 26.92
N ALA A 491 -28.28 -50.07 25.80
CA ALA A 491 -29.61 -50.57 25.46
C ALA A 491 -30.09 -51.67 26.43
N ILE A 492 -29.20 -52.56 26.86
CA ILE A 492 -29.49 -53.60 27.88
C ILE A 492 -29.86 -52.95 29.22
N ASP A 493 -29.18 -51.86 29.60
CA ASP A 493 -29.49 -51.06 30.81
C ASP A 493 -30.76 -50.18 30.68
N GLY A 494 -31.53 -50.33 29.60
CA GLY A 494 -32.78 -49.59 29.37
C GLY A 494 -32.60 -48.15 28.90
N ALA A 495 -31.40 -47.75 28.44
CA ALA A 495 -31.18 -46.42 27.89
C ALA A 495 -31.81 -46.30 26.48
N GLY A 496 -32.90 -45.55 26.38
CA GLY A 496 -33.49 -45.16 25.09
C GLY A 496 -32.57 -44.27 24.25
N LYS A 497 -32.93 -44.03 22.98
CA LYS A 497 -32.08 -43.29 22.01
C LYS A 497 -31.62 -41.91 22.50
N TRP A 498 -32.50 -41.15 23.13
CA TRP A 498 -32.16 -39.86 23.73
C TRP A 498 -31.12 -39.98 24.84
N ARG A 499 -31.23 -41.00 25.70
CA ARG A 499 -30.25 -41.23 26.77
C ARG A 499 -28.91 -41.64 26.19
N GLN A 500 -28.89 -42.50 25.17
CA GLN A 500 -27.68 -42.91 24.44
C GLN A 500 -26.93 -41.71 23.83
N ILE A 501 -27.63 -40.67 23.33
CA ILE A 501 -26.99 -39.44 22.83
C ILE A 501 -26.13 -38.80 23.92
N PHE A 502 -26.69 -38.60 25.11
CA PHE A 502 -26.00 -37.87 26.17
C PHE A 502 -25.00 -38.72 26.95
N THR A 503 -25.21 -40.04 27.04
CA THR A 503 -24.36 -40.92 27.86
C THR A 503 -23.29 -41.66 27.06
N VAL A 504 -23.48 -41.85 25.74
CA VAL A 504 -22.54 -42.60 24.89
C VAL A 504 -22.04 -41.73 23.74
N THR A 505 -22.92 -41.21 22.89
CA THR A 505 -22.52 -40.54 21.65
C THR A 505 -21.79 -39.24 21.88
N LEU A 506 -22.35 -38.33 22.68
CA LEU A 506 -21.77 -37.01 22.91
C LEU A 506 -20.45 -37.10 23.68
N PRO A 507 -20.31 -37.90 24.77
CA PRO A 507 -19.02 -38.14 25.41
C PRO A 507 -18.00 -38.79 24.47
N GLY A 508 -18.41 -39.78 23.67
CA GLY A 508 -17.53 -40.44 22.69
C GLY A 508 -17.09 -39.51 21.56
N LEU A 509 -17.87 -38.48 21.24
CA LEU A 509 -17.57 -37.47 20.22
C LEU A 509 -16.74 -36.30 20.76
N MET A 510 -16.58 -36.16 22.08
CA MET A 510 -15.83 -35.05 22.69
C MET A 510 -14.43 -34.85 22.13
N PRO A 511 -13.60 -35.88 21.87
CA PRO A 511 -12.29 -35.68 21.24
C PRO A 511 -12.37 -34.96 19.88
N VAL A 512 -13.35 -35.33 19.06
CA VAL A 512 -13.57 -34.72 17.73
C VAL A 512 -14.11 -33.31 17.86
N ILE A 513 -15.06 -33.09 18.79
CA ILE A 513 -15.59 -31.76 19.11
C ILE A 513 -14.48 -30.84 19.62
N SER A 514 -13.63 -31.29 20.56
CA SER A 514 -12.53 -30.50 21.09
C SER A 514 -11.52 -30.13 20.00
N PHE A 515 -11.10 -31.10 19.19
CA PHE A 515 -10.15 -30.86 18.11
C PHE A 515 -10.70 -29.87 17.07
N THR A 516 -11.91 -30.12 16.56
CA THR A 516 -12.53 -29.24 15.56
C THR A 516 -12.87 -27.87 16.14
N PHE A 517 -13.23 -27.78 17.43
CA PHE A 517 -13.43 -26.50 18.11
C PHE A 517 -12.16 -25.64 18.08
N ILE A 518 -11.00 -26.20 18.45
CA ILE A 518 -9.73 -25.46 18.44
C ILE A 518 -9.41 -24.94 17.04
N LEU A 519 -9.58 -25.79 16.01
CA LEU A 519 -9.35 -25.39 14.62
C LEU A 519 -10.30 -24.29 14.15
N ASN A 520 -11.58 -24.34 14.56
CA ASN A 520 -12.56 -23.30 14.21
C ASN A 520 -12.26 -21.98 14.93
N MET A 521 -11.69 -21.99 16.14
CA MET A 521 -11.32 -20.75 16.85
C MET A 521 -10.28 -19.92 16.10
N GLY A 522 -9.32 -20.55 15.42
CA GLY A 522 -8.33 -19.83 14.59
C GLY A 522 -8.94 -19.17 13.37
N ASN A 523 -9.97 -19.80 12.79
CA ASN A 523 -10.69 -19.27 11.64
C ASN A 523 -11.79 -18.27 12.02
N LEU A 524 -12.08 -18.07 13.31
CA LEU A 524 -13.18 -17.21 13.75
C LEU A 524 -12.95 -15.76 13.32
N ILE A 525 -11.73 -15.25 13.43
CA ILE A 525 -11.41 -13.88 13.01
C ILE A 525 -11.11 -13.82 11.51
N LYS A 526 -10.76 -14.95 10.87
CA LYS A 526 -10.66 -15.05 9.42
C LYS A 526 -12.08 -15.04 8.83
N ASP A 527 -12.60 -13.83 8.68
CA ASP A 527 -13.93 -13.56 8.16
C ASP A 527 -14.13 -14.12 6.75
N ASP A 528 -15.34 -14.60 6.46
CA ASP A 528 -15.75 -14.98 5.09
C ASP A 528 -15.96 -13.71 4.25
N TYR A 529 -14.93 -12.89 4.07
CA TYR A 529 -15.02 -11.65 3.31
C TYR A 529 -15.50 -11.92 1.86
N GLU A 530 -15.17 -13.09 1.30
CA GLU A 530 -15.68 -13.56 0.00
C GLU A 530 -17.21 -13.61 -0.06
N GLN A 531 -17.86 -14.06 1.02
CA GLN A 531 -19.33 -14.07 1.11
C GLN A 531 -19.85 -12.63 1.08
N ILE A 532 -19.25 -11.76 1.87
CA ILE A 532 -19.69 -10.37 2.02
C ILE A 532 -19.51 -9.62 0.71
N LEU A 533 -18.34 -9.75 0.06
CA LEU A 533 -18.08 -9.17 -1.26
C LEU A 533 -19.06 -9.70 -2.31
N ALA A 534 -19.33 -11.01 -2.32
CA ALA A 534 -20.24 -11.59 -3.30
C ALA A 534 -21.68 -11.10 -3.11
N LEU A 535 -22.18 -11.05 -1.87
CA LEU A 535 -23.58 -10.69 -1.59
C LEU A 535 -23.80 -9.17 -1.57
N CYS A 536 -22.88 -8.39 -1.00
CA CYS A 536 -23.08 -6.95 -0.79
C CYS A 536 -22.44 -6.10 -1.90
N GLY A 537 -21.42 -6.63 -2.59
CA GLY A 537 -20.52 -5.85 -3.42
C GLY A 537 -19.52 -5.02 -2.59
N GLU A 538 -18.49 -4.50 -3.25
CA GLU A 538 -17.42 -3.72 -2.62
C GLU A 538 -17.91 -2.32 -2.17
N ASN A 539 -18.85 -1.71 -2.90
CA ASN A 539 -19.19 -0.28 -2.78
C ASN A 539 -20.63 0.01 -2.32
N ASN A 540 -21.31 -0.92 -1.64
CA ASN A 540 -22.65 -0.62 -1.13
C ASN A 540 -22.58 0.22 0.16
N ALA A 541 -22.54 1.54 0.00
CA ALA A 541 -22.45 2.52 1.09
C ALA A 541 -23.54 2.37 2.17
N TYR A 542 -24.73 1.90 1.81
CA TYR A 542 -25.85 1.73 2.75
C TYR A 542 -25.61 0.58 3.76
N LEU A 543 -24.78 -0.40 3.39
CA LEU A 543 -24.58 -1.61 4.18
C LEU A 543 -23.31 -1.60 5.02
N GLN A 544 -22.35 -0.73 4.66
CA GLN A 544 -21.01 -0.67 5.25
C GLN A 544 -21.04 -0.66 6.77
N GLU A 545 -22.06 -0.01 7.37
CA GLU A 545 -22.17 0.11 8.81
C GLU A 545 -22.13 -1.26 9.54
N LYS A 546 -22.75 -2.29 8.95
CA LYS A 546 -22.87 -3.63 9.55
C LYS A 546 -22.10 -4.71 8.81
N VAL A 547 -21.78 -4.53 7.53
CA VAL A 547 -21.15 -5.57 6.71
C VAL A 547 -19.64 -5.38 6.55
N ASN A 548 -19.09 -4.20 6.81
CA ASN A 548 -17.65 -3.99 6.75
C ASN A 548 -16.95 -4.79 7.85
N VAL A 549 -16.00 -5.63 7.46
CA VAL A 549 -15.24 -6.57 8.30
C VAL A 549 -13.75 -6.49 7.98
N LEU A 550 -12.88 -7.06 8.82
CA LEU A 550 -11.43 -6.87 8.69
C LEU A 550 -10.90 -7.37 7.33
N GLY A 551 -11.38 -8.50 6.83
CA GLY A 551 -10.99 -9.04 5.53
C GLY A 551 -11.46 -8.18 4.36
N THR A 552 -12.64 -7.55 4.42
CA THR A 552 -13.07 -6.60 3.37
C THR A 552 -12.24 -5.32 3.41
N ALA A 553 -11.87 -4.84 4.60
CA ALA A 553 -10.98 -3.68 4.76
C ALA A 553 -9.55 -3.97 4.25
N VAL A 554 -8.99 -5.13 4.59
CA VAL A 554 -7.68 -5.59 4.08
C VAL A 554 -7.73 -5.75 2.56
N PHE A 555 -8.80 -6.33 2.02
CA PHE A 555 -8.96 -6.48 0.57
C PHE A 555 -9.07 -5.11 -0.13
N GLY A 556 -9.88 -4.19 0.41
CA GLY A 556 -10.02 -2.84 -0.14
C GLY A 556 -8.72 -2.02 -0.11
N SER A 557 -7.83 -2.28 0.86
CA SER A 557 -6.52 -1.62 0.92
C SER A 557 -5.60 -1.95 -0.27
N LEU A 558 -5.89 -3.02 -1.02
CA LEU A 558 -5.16 -3.40 -2.22
C LEU A 558 -5.44 -2.44 -3.40
N SER A 559 -6.53 -1.68 -3.33
CA SER A 559 -6.95 -0.77 -4.41
C SER A 559 -6.13 0.51 -4.49
N SER A 560 -5.27 0.80 -3.50
CA SER A 560 -4.43 2.01 -3.51
C SER A 560 -3.07 1.76 -2.88
N SER A 561 -2.01 2.22 -3.54
CA SER A 561 -0.62 2.03 -3.09
C SER A 561 -0.37 2.53 -1.67
N ASP A 562 -1.01 3.64 -1.32
CA ASP A 562 -0.85 4.30 -0.03
C ASP A 562 -1.47 3.51 1.13
N GLN A 563 -2.38 2.58 0.85
CA GLN A 563 -3.12 1.83 1.86
C GLN A 563 -2.57 0.43 2.12
N TYR A 564 -1.67 -0.09 1.28
CA TYR A 564 -1.08 -1.43 1.44
C TYR A 564 -0.48 -1.66 2.83
N SER A 565 0.25 -0.67 3.35
CA SER A 565 0.90 -0.77 4.67
C SER A 565 -0.12 -0.90 5.79
N GLY A 566 -1.24 -0.18 5.68
CA GLY A 566 -2.38 -0.27 6.60
C GLY A 566 -3.07 -1.63 6.53
N GLY A 567 -3.30 -2.14 5.32
CA GLY A 567 -3.85 -3.48 5.10
C GLY A 567 -2.97 -4.60 5.66
N ALA A 568 -1.66 -4.52 5.45
CA ALA A 568 -0.70 -5.46 6.01
C ALA A 568 -0.70 -5.42 7.55
N ALA A 569 -0.81 -4.23 8.16
CA ALA A 569 -0.93 -4.08 9.61
C ALA A 569 -2.23 -4.68 10.15
N MET A 570 -3.37 -4.43 9.51
CA MET A 570 -4.66 -5.03 9.84
C MET A 570 -4.63 -6.56 9.74
N GLY A 571 -4.05 -7.10 8.65
CA GLY A 571 -3.90 -8.54 8.44
C GLY A 571 -2.98 -9.20 9.48
N LEU A 572 -1.89 -8.53 9.87
CA LEU A 572 -1.03 -9.01 10.95
C LEU A 572 -1.76 -9.01 12.30
N PHE A 573 -2.48 -7.95 12.60
CA PHE A 573 -3.30 -7.84 13.82
C PHE A 573 -4.33 -8.99 13.89
N GLN A 574 -5.07 -9.23 12.80
CA GLN A 574 -5.99 -10.35 12.67
C GLN A 574 -5.30 -11.69 12.94
N SER A 575 -4.13 -11.92 12.35
CA SER A 575 -3.35 -13.15 12.50
C SER A 575 -2.90 -13.39 13.94
N VAL A 576 -2.45 -12.33 14.64
CA VAL A 576 -2.04 -12.41 16.04
C VAL A 576 -3.22 -12.78 16.94
N ILE A 577 -4.39 -12.17 16.75
CA ILE A 577 -5.55 -12.52 17.57
C ILE A 577 -6.03 -13.94 17.27
N SER A 578 -6.06 -14.35 15.99
CA SER A 578 -6.36 -15.75 15.63
C SER A 578 -5.43 -16.73 16.34
N LEU A 579 -4.13 -16.44 16.39
CA LEU A 579 -3.16 -17.27 17.11
C LEU A 579 -3.46 -17.32 18.62
N LEU A 580 -3.74 -16.17 19.24
CA LEU A 580 -4.10 -16.10 20.66
C LEU A 580 -5.38 -16.88 20.97
N LEU A 581 -6.39 -16.84 20.10
CA LEU A 581 -7.62 -17.62 20.24
C LEU A 581 -7.36 -19.13 20.17
N VAL A 582 -6.54 -19.58 19.22
CA VAL A 582 -6.15 -20.99 19.09
C VAL A 582 -5.38 -21.45 20.33
N MET A 583 -4.39 -20.67 20.76
CA MET A 583 -3.60 -20.99 21.94
C MET A 583 -4.45 -21.01 23.21
N GLY A 584 -5.35 -20.04 23.36
CA GLY A 584 -6.29 -19.96 24.47
C GLY A 584 -7.26 -21.15 24.49
N ALA A 585 -7.86 -21.49 23.34
CA ALA A 585 -8.75 -22.63 23.20
C ALA A 585 -8.04 -23.95 23.51
N ASN A 586 -6.82 -24.14 22.98
CA ASN A 586 -6.01 -25.32 23.27
C ASN A 586 -5.68 -25.43 24.76
N HIS A 587 -5.22 -24.33 25.37
CA HIS A 587 -4.88 -24.30 26.79
C HIS A 587 -6.09 -24.62 27.69
N ILE A 588 -7.26 -24.06 27.41
CA ILE A 588 -8.50 -24.31 28.17
C ILE A 588 -8.92 -25.78 28.06
N LEU A 589 -8.82 -26.38 26.88
CA LEU A 589 -9.23 -27.77 26.64
C LEU A 589 -8.27 -28.78 27.25
N VAL A 590 -6.97 -28.58 27.09
CA VAL A 590 -5.94 -29.43 27.72
C VAL A 590 -6.06 -29.39 29.24
N LYS A 591 -6.33 -28.21 29.83
CA LYS A 591 -6.55 -28.06 31.27
C LYS A 591 -7.80 -28.81 31.78
N ARG A 592 -8.74 -29.14 30.89
CA ARG A 592 -9.97 -29.91 31.18
C ARG A 592 -9.84 -31.39 30.79
N ASP A 593 -8.62 -31.90 30.65
CA ASP A 593 -8.32 -33.28 30.27
C ASP A 593 -8.89 -33.70 28.91
N HIS A 594 -9.11 -32.74 28.01
CA HIS A 594 -9.45 -33.02 26.61
C HIS A 594 -8.18 -33.04 25.73
N PRO A 595 -8.16 -33.84 24.65
CA PRO A 595 -7.02 -33.88 23.74
C PRO A 595 -6.78 -32.52 23.08
N GLY A 596 -5.53 -32.04 23.17
CA GLY A 596 -5.05 -30.81 22.53
C GLY A 596 -4.47 -31.03 21.14
N LEU A 597 -4.01 -29.95 20.52
CA LEU A 597 -3.33 -29.97 19.22
C LEU A 597 -1.88 -30.48 19.29
N TRP A 598 -1.19 -30.29 20.43
CA TRP A 598 0.21 -30.62 20.64
C TRP A 598 0.48 -31.11 22.06
#